data_AF-A0A916I358-F1
#
_entry.id   AF-A0A916I358-F1
#
_cell.length_a   1.000
_cell.length_b   1.000
_cell.length_c   1.000
_cell.angle_alpha   90.00
_cell.angle_beta   90.00
_cell.angle_gamma   90.00
#
_symmetry.space_group_name_H-M   'P 1'
#
loop_
_entity.id
_entity.type
_entity.pdbx_description
1 polymer ?
#
loop_
_entity_poly.entity_id
_entity_poly.type
_entity_poly.pdbx_seq_one_letter_code
_entity_poly.pdbx_strand_id
1 'polypeptide(L)'
;MKKIPALLLFVFLISACSMTVDEILGRQPATPIPLPTNTPTAAPTLTPTVPSPTFTSTPTMIGMTVKSPTPFSSPTSLVLTQPGVIPMSSVTPIALVTQVKMEGFFTVAVSDEVFYKGKDCQPVSTKITAQVTDIGNTAFVVLFVRFKSKQTGATSEWTSIGMQPAGTIGFYSHELFPLEMKGLDAFENAWVEYQVVATKPNSKEVGRTGIFSERLTLLECVLTPTPSPSITPTVLVP
;
A
#
# COMPACT_ATOMS: atom_id res chain seq x y z
N MET A 1 25.72 -3.10 -59.40
CA MET A 1 26.07 -3.89 -58.19
C MET A 1 25.21 -3.46 -56.99
N LYS A 2 23.87 -3.66 -57.04
CA LYS A 2 22.94 -3.24 -55.96
C LYS A 2 22.11 -4.39 -55.35
N LYS A 3 22.32 -5.63 -55.82
CA LYS A 3 21.53 -6.81 -55.40
C LYS A 3 22.19 -7.66 -54.30
N ILE A 4 23.44 -7.38 -53.97
CA ILE A 4 24.20 -8.08 -52.92
C ILE A 4 23.67 -7.81 -51.50
N PRO A 5 23.25 -6.58 -51.10
CA PRO A 5 22.79 -6.37 -49.72
C PRO A 5 21.43 -7.04 -49.43
N ALA A 6 20.56 -7.18 -50.44
CA ALA A 6 19.27 -7.87 -50.29
C ALA A 6 19.45 -9.39 -50.07
N LEU A 7 20.45 -9.99 -50.73
CA LEU A 7 20.77 -11.41 -50.55
C LEU A 7 21.31 -11.70 -49.13
N LEU A 8 22.17 -10.81 -48.60
CA LEU A 8 22.73 -10.94 -47.25
C LEU A 8 21.67 -10.80 -46.15
N LEU A 9 20.71 -9.88 -46.31
CA LEU A 9 19.61 -9.71 -45.34
C LEU A 9 18.70 -10.95 -45.31
N PHE A 10 18.45 -11.57 -46.46
CA PHE A 10 17.60 -12.76 -46.54
C PHE A 10 18.26 -13.98 -45.88
N VAL A 11 19.57 -14.17 -46.05
CA VAL A 11 20.32 -15.25 -45.36
C VAL A 11 20.32 -15.06 -43.83
N PHE A 12 20.42 -13.82 -43.35
CA PHE A 12 20.39 -13.54 -41.91
C PHE A 12 19.03 -13.83 -41.27
N LEU A 13 17.93 -13.57 -42.00
CA LEU A 13 16.56 -13.86 -41.53
C LEU A 13 16.27 -15.36 -41.42
N ILE A 14 16.84 -16.20 -42.28
CA ILE A 14 16.64 -17.65 -42.23
C ILE A 14 17.43 -18.29 -41.07
N SER A 15 18.56 -17.69 -40.67
CA SER A 15 19.38 -18.20 -39.56
C SER A 15 18.69 -18.05 -38.19
N ALA A 16 17.73 -17.13 -38.04
CA ALA A 16 17.02 -16.90 -36.78
C ALA A 16 15.93 -17.96 -36.48
N CYS A 17 15.59 -18.82 -37.44
CA CYS A 17 14.58 -19.87 -37.28
C CYS A 17 15.17 -21.26 -36.96
N SER A 18 16.48 -21.37 -36.73
CA SER A 18 17.13 -22.64 -36.35
C SER A 18 16.92 -22.92 -34.86
N MET A 19 15.68 -23.11 -34.43
CA MET A 19 15.40 -23.74 -33.14
C MET A 19 15.78 -25.22 -33.26
N THR A 20 16.83 -25.60 -32.52
CA THR A 20 17.31 -26.97 -32.40
C THR A 20 16.18 -27.87 -31.90
N VAL A 21 15.83 -28.87 -32.71
CA VAL A 21 14.76 -29.87 -32.46
C VAL A 21 15.13 -30.84 -31.31
N ASP A 22 16.33 -30.71 -30.73
CA ASP A 22 16.81 -31.54 -29.61
C ASP A 22 16.06 -31.33 -28.28
N GLU A 23 15.18 -30.32 -28.18
CA GLU A 23 14.35 -30.11 -26.97
C GLU A 23 13.01 -30.87 -26.98
N ILE A 24 12.68 -31.61 -28.05
CA ILE A 24 11.39 -32.33 -28.17
C ILE A 24 11.48 -33.80 -27.71
N LEU A 25 12.68 -34.36 -27.57
CA LEU A 25 12.85 -35.69 -26.95
C LEU A 25 13.01 -35.51 -25.44
N GLY A 26 11.85 -35.52 -24.78
CA GLY A 26 11.66 -35.31 -23.35
C GLY A 26 12.78 -35.84 -22.46
N ARG A 27 13.47 -34.91 -21.79
CA ARG A 27 14.26 -35.18 -20.61
C ARG A 27 13.36 -35.86 -19.58
N GLN A 28 13.60 -37.16 -19.36
CA GLN A 28 12.91 -37.94 -18.34
C GLN A 28 13.05 -37.22 -16.99
N PRO A 29 11.94 -36.83 -16.33
CA PRO A 29 12.00 -36.21 -15.02
C PRO A 29 12.73 -37.15 -14.06
N ALA A 30 13.85 -36.70 -13.49
CA ALA A 30 14.47 -37.41 -12.38
C ALA A 30 13.43 -37.53 -11.27
N THR A 31 13.15 -38.74 -10.83
CA THR A 31 12.23 -39.01 -9.73
C THR A 31 12.71 -38.23 -8.50
N PRO A 32 11.89 -37.33 -7.92
CA PRO A 32 12.31 -36.59 -6.75
C PRO A 32 12.59 -37.56 -5.61
N ILE A 33 13.81 -37.49 -5.07
CA ILE A 33 14.19 -38.20 -3.85
C ILE A 33 13.27 -37.67 -2.73
N PRO A 34 12.60 -38.55 -1.95
CA PRO A 34 11.73 -38.12 -0.87
C PRO A 34 12.55 -37.31 0.14
N LEU A 35 12.24 -36.01 0.23
CA LEU A 35 12.82 -35.14 1.24
C LEU A 35 12.21 -35.53 2.59
N PRO A 36 13.02 -35.72 3.65
CA PRO A 36 12.49 -36.02 4.97
C PRO A 36 11.57 -34.89 5.43
N THR A 37 10.27 -35.18 5.51
CA THR A 37 9.27 -34.30 6.07
C THR A 37 9.47 -34.23 7.57
N ASN A 38 10.18 -33.20 8.03
CA ASN A 38 10.16 -32.81 9.44
C ASN A 38 8.79 -32.23 9.76
N THR A 39 7.89 -33.06 10.26
CA THR A 39 6.60 -32.61 10.81
C THR A 39 6.88 -31.75 12.04
N PRO A 40 6.60 -30.43 12.01
CA PRO A 40 6.80 -29.59 13.18
C PRO A 40 5.79 -29.98 14.26
N THR A 41 6.29 -30.40 15.41
CA THR A 41 5.50 -30.56 16.64
C THR A 41 4.88 -29.22 17.00
N ALA A 42 3.56 -29.17 17.15
CA ALA A 42 2.83 -27.95 17.50
C ALA A 42 3.36 -27.38 18.82
N ALA A 43 3.80 -26.12 18.80
CA ALA A 43 4.15 -25.38 20.00
C ALA A 43 2.89 -25.14 20.87
N PRO A 44 3.01 -25.14 22.20
CA PRO A 44 1.87 -24.91 23.08
C PRO A 44 1.26 -23.52 22.85
N THR A 45 -0.02 -23.50 22.50
CA THR A 45 -0.81 -22.29 22.32
C THR A 45 -1.02 -21.62 23.68
N LEU A 46 -0.41 -20.44 23.89
CA LEU A 46 -0.71 -19.57 25.02
C LEU A 46 -2.02 -18.83 24.74
N THR A 47 -3.06 -19.10 25.53
CA THR A 47 -4.34 -18.41 25.46
C THR A 47 -4.18 -16.98 25.99
N PRO A 48 -4.41 -15.94 25.18
CA PRO A 48 -4.34 -14.56 25.66
C PRO A 48 -5.57 -14.24 26.52
N THR A 49 -5.35 -13.99 27.81
CA THR A 49 -6.37 -13.44 28.71
C THR A 49 -6.49 -11.94 28.44
N VAL A 50 -7.51 -11.54 27.67
CA VAL A 50 -7.79 -10.13 27.41
C VAL A 50 -8.55 -9.54 28.61
N PRO A 51 -8.02 -8.50 29.29
CA PRO A 51 -8.79 -7.79 30.30
C PRO A 51 -9.89 -6.97 29.60
N SER A 52 -11.14 -7.18 30.01
CA SER A 52 -12.31 -6.42 29.55
C SER A 52 -12.27 -5.00 30.11
N PRO A 53 -12.15 -3.95 29.29
CA PRO A 53 -12.22 -2.58 29.78
C PRO A 53 -13.67 -2.16 30.02
N THR A 54 -14.01 -1.89 31.28
CA THR A 54 -15.28 -1.26 31.66
C THR A 54 -15.19 0.24 31.44
N PHE A 55 -15.84 0.75 30.40
CA PHE A 55 -15.95 2.19 30.17
C PHE A 55 -17.21 2.74 30.86
N THR A 56 -17.01 3.58 31.87
CA THR A 56 -18.07 4.38 32.48
C THR A 56 -18.19 5.69 31.71
N SER A 57 -19.23 5.83 30.89
CA SER A 57 -19.53 7.05 30.15
C SER A 57 -20.18 8.09 31.07
N THR A 58 -19.47 9.18 31.36
CA THR A 58 -20.07 10.38 31.98
C THR A 58 -20.63 11.27 30.87
N PRO A 59 -21.94 11.54 30.82
CA PRO A 59 -22.51 12.39 29.77
C PRO A 59 -22.12 13.85 29.99
N THR A 60 -21.42 14.45 29.01
CA THR A 60 -21.22 15.90 28.96
C THR A 60 -22.40 16.55 28.24
N MET A 61 -23.06 17.46 28.94
CA MET A 61 -24.22 18.21 28.47
C MET A 61 -23.80 19.22 27.41
N ILE A 62 -24.31 19.04 26.18
CA ILE A 62 -24.14 19.99 25.06
C ILE A 62 -25.22 21.07 25.21
N GLY A 63 -24.79 22.31 25.37
CA GLY A 63 -25.69 23.46 25.32
C GLY A 63 -24.98 24.77 25.52
N MET A 64 -24.67 25.46 24.41
CA MET A 64 -25.02 26.88 24.18
C MET A 64 -24.30 27.42 22.94
N THR A 65 -25.09 27.69 21.91
CA THR A 65 -24.72 28.48 20.75
C THR A 65 -24.73 29.96 21.16
N VAL A 66 -23.57 30.62 21.15
CA VAL A 66 -23.48 32.09 21.24
C VAL A 66 -22.88 32.60 19.93
N LYS A 67 -23.70 33.34 19.17
CA LYS A 67 -23.26 34.19 18.07
C LYS A 67 -22.84 35.55 18.63
N SER A 68 -21.68 36.09 18.25
CA SER A 68 -21.41 37.54 18.09
C SER A 68 -19.97 37.82 17.64
N PRO A 69 -19.62 39.04 17.16
CA PRO A 69 -18.75 39.25 16.01
C PRO A 69 -17.30 39.65 16.37
N THR A 70 -16.44 39.59 15.34
CA THR A 70 -15.14 40.29 15.16
C THR A 70 -15.09 41.74 15.68
N PRO A 71 -13.92 42.40 15.85
CA PRO A 71 -12.51 41.95 15.78
C PRO A 71 -11.60 42.49 16.94
N PHE A 72 -10.30 42.18 16.86
CA PHE A 72 -9.16 42.97 17.35
C PHE A 72 -8.75 42.90 18.84
N SER A 73 -7.43 43.10 19.01
CA SER A 73 -6.62 43.29 20.21
C SER A 73 -6.06 42.06 20.94
N SER A 74 -4.74 41.98 20.86
CA SER A 74 -3.82 41.15 21.65
C SER A 74 -3.98 41.42 23.14
N PRO A 75 -4.08 40.36 23.97
CA PRO A 75 -3.77 40.47 25.39
C PRO A 75 -2.52 39.66 25.76
N THR A 76 -1.55 40.35 26.34
CA THR A 76 -0.49 39.81 27.17
C THR A 76 -1.12 39.06 28.35
N SER A 77 -1.01 37.73 28.40
CA SER A 77 -1.47 36.94 29.54
C SER A 77 -0.48 37.06 30.72
N LEU A 78 -0.94 37.71 31.79
CA LEU A 78 -0.39 37.57 33.13
C LEU A 78 -0.75 36.18 33.67
N VAL A 79 0.29 35.42 34.04
CA VAL A 79 0.17 34.11 34.68
C VAL A 79 -0.35 34.32 36.11
N LEU A 80 -1.60 33.91 36.35
CA LEU A 80 -2.18 33.80 37.68
C LEU A 80 -1.91 32.39 38.21
N THR A 81 -0.97 32.27 39.15
CA THR A 81 -0.71 31.03 39.90
C THR A 81 -1.90 30.70 40.79
N GLN A 82 -2.71 29.73 40.36
CA GLN A 82 -3.72 29.09 41.20
C GLN A 82 -3.11 27.84 41.87
N PRO A 83 -3.11 27.74 43.21
CA PRO A 83 -2.67 26.55 43.91
C PRO A 83 -3.79 25.49 43.93
N GLY A 84 -3.45 24.25 43.57
CA GLY A 84 -4.09 23.07 44.16
C GLY A 84 -5.22 22.41 43.38
N VAL A 85 -4.94 21.91 42.18
CA VAL A 85 -5.56 20.66 41.70
C VAL A 85 -4.43 19.85 41.09
N ILE A 86 -4.12 18.68 41.64
CA ILE A 86 -3.10 17.77 41.09
C ILE A 86 -3.79 17.04 39.92
N PRO A 87 -3.51 17.35 38.65
CA PRO A 87 -4.04 16.53 37.57
C PRO A 87 -3.38 15.16 37.67
N MET A 88 -4.17 14.11 37.80
CA MET A 88 -3.69 12.76 37.50
C MET A 88 -3.23 12.78 36.05
N SER A 89 -1.91 12.72 35.85
CA SER A 89 -1.30 12.60 34.53
C SER A 89 -1.88 11.36 33.86
N SER A 90 -2.80 11.57 32.92
CA SER A 90 -3.25 10.53 32.00
C SER A 90 -2.03 10.18 31.15
N VAL A 91 -1.43 9.03 31.44
CA VAL A 91 -0.32 8.49 30.64
C VAL A 91 -0.96 7.99 29.35
N THR A 92 -1.03 8.87 28.34
CA THR A 92 -1.36 8.43 26.98
C THR A 92 -0.29 7.43 26.57
N PRO A 93 -0.63 6.16 26.28
CA PRO A 93 0.36 5.20 25.84
C PRO A 93 0.99 5.73 24.54
N ILE A 94 2.28 6.05 24.61
CA ILE A 94 3.05 6.46 23.44
C ILE A 94 3.12 5.22 22.55
N ALA A 95 2.32 5.19 21.49
CA ALA A 95 2.41 4.17 20.47
C ALA A 95 3.82 4.23 19.87
N LEU A 96 4.60 3.16 20.04
CA LEU A 96 5.94 3.06 19.50
C LEU A 96 5.81 3.02 17.97
N VAL A 97 6.01 4.16 17.32
CA VAL A 97 6.01 4.24 15.85
C VAL A 97 7.21 3.48 15.36
N THR A 98 6.97 2.30 14.79
CA THR A 98 8.04 1.48 14.22
C THR A 98 8.61 2.23 13.01
N GLN A 99 9.84 2.74 13.14
CA GLN A 99 10.51 3.44 12.06
C GLN A 99 10.90 2.43 10.98
N VAL A 100 10.36 2.60 9.77
CA VAL A 100 10.65 1.73 8.63
C VAL A 100 12.09 1.97 8.17
N LYS A 101 12.84 0.90 7.89
CA LYS A 101 14.20 0.98 7.33
C LYS A 101 14.16 1.67 5.96
N MET A 102 15.04 2.64 5.68
CA MET A 102 15.06 3.42 4.43
C MET A 102 16.40 3.27 3.67
N GLU A 103 16.93 2.05 3.57
CA GLU A 103 18.24 1.84 2.96
C GLU A 103 18.20 2.13 1.45
N GLY A 104 19.02 3.08 0.99
CA GLY A 104 19.06 3.51 -0.41
C GLY A 104 18.01 4.54 -0.84
N PHE A 105 17.20 5.04 0.10
CA PHE A 105 16.13 6.00 -0.17
C PHE A 105 16.14 7.16 0.84
N PHE A 106 16.02 8.40 0.36
CA PHE A 106 15.83 9.56 1.23
C PHE A 106 14.39 9.64 1.74
N THR A 107 13.43 9.38 0.85
CA THR A 107 12.01 9.43 1.17
C THR A 107 11.21 8.46 0.30
N VAL A 108 10.13 7.94 0.87
CA VAL A 108 9.05 7.25 0.15
C VAL A 108 7.74 7.82 0.68
N ALA A 109 6.91 8.36 -0.21
CA ALA A 109 5.67 9.02 0.12
C ALA A 109 4.52 8.48 -0.74
N VAL A 110 3.33 8.47 -0.16
CA VAL A 110 2.08 8.05 -0.80
C VAL A 110 1.14 9.26 -0.83
N SER A 111 0.43 9.50 -1.94
CA SER A 111 -0.48 10.65 -2.06
C SER A 111 -1.73 10.49 -1.20
N ASP A 112 -2.29 9.28 -1.15
CA ASP A 112 -3.55 8.98 -0.50
C ASP A 112 -3.41 7.70 0.35
N GLU A 113 -3.93 7.71 1.57
CA GLU A 113 -3.89 6.58 2.50
C GLU A 113 -5.00 5.55 2.25
N VAL A 114 -5.97 5.90 1.41
CA VAL A 114 -7.14 5.07 1.09
C VAL A 114 -7.40 5.17 -0.41
N PHE A 115 -7.70 4.03 -1.03
CA PHE A 115 -8.15 3.96 -2.42
C PHE A 115 -9.16 2.82 -2.57
N TYR A 116 -10.06 2.95 -3.55
CA TYR A 116 -11.26 2.14 -3.64
C TYR A 116 -11.19 1.11 -4.77
N LYS A 117 -11.73 -0.08 -4.50
CA LYS A 117 -12.07 -1.08 -5.51
C LYS A 117 -13.38 -0.66 -6.18
N GLY A 118 -13.33 -0.33 -7.47
CA GLY A 118 -14.49 0.07 -8.26
C GLY A 118 -14.28 1.42 -8.95
N LYS A 119 -15.19 1.80 -9.85
CA LYS A 119 -15.10 3.06 -10.62
C LYS A 119 -15.91 4.20 -9.99
N ASP A 120 -16.82 3.88 -9.09
CA ASP A 120 -17.80 4.84 -8.56
C ASP A 120 -17.32 5.59 -7.31
N CYS A 121 -16.20 5.16 -6.71
CA CYS A 121 -15.61 5.80 -5.54
C CYS A 121 -14.23 6.38 -5.89
N GLN A 122 -13.87 7.51 -5.28
CA GLN A 122 -12.57 8.14 -5.43
C GLN A 122 -11.82 8.20 -4.08
N PRO A 123 -10.48 8.07 -4.07
CA PRO A 123 -9.63 7.88 -5.25
C PRO A 123 -9.58 6.41 -5.70
N VAL A 124 -9.46 6.17 -7.01
CA VAL A 124 -9.35 4.81 -7.61
C VAL A 124 -7.90 4.29 -7.65
N SER A 125 -6.95 5.19 -7.38
CA SER A 125 -5.51 4.97 -7.42
C SER A 125 -4.84 5.77 -6.31
N THR A 126 -3.60 5.43 -6.01
CA THR A 126 -2.74 6.25 -5.14
C THR A 126 -1.35 6.36 -5.76
N LYS A 127 -0.72 7.53 -5.67
CA LYS A 127 0.61 7.75 -6.24
C LYS A 127 1.68 7.47 -5.18
N ILE A 128 2.54 6.50 -5.47
CA ILE A 128 3.73 6.22 -4.67
C ILE A 128 4.93 6.91 -5.30
N THR A 129 5.66 7.67 -4.51
CA THR A 129 6.87 8.40 -4.92
C THR A 129 8.05 7.95 -4.06
N ALA A 130 9.22 7.82 -4.68
CA ALA A 130 10.45 7.42 -4.01
C ALA A 130 11.60 8.30 -4.50
N GLN A 131 12.44 8.76 -3.56
CA GLN A 131 13.67 9.48 -3.85
C GLN A 131 14.87 8.62 -3.48
N VAL A 132 15.70 8.29 -4.46
CA VAL A 132 16.86 7.42 -4.31
C VAL A 132 18.06 8.21 -3.78
N THR A 133 18.86 7.60 -2.89
CA THR A 133 20.09 8.24 -2.36
C THR A 133 21.26 8.16 -3.34
N ASP A 134 21.47 6.99 -3.96
CA ASP A 134 22.57 6.72 -4.88
C ASP A 134 22.09 6.73 -6.33
N ILE A 135 21.93 7.94 -6.86
CA ILE A 135 21.43 8.20 -8.21
C ILE A 135 22.39 7.62 -9.27
N GLY A 136 23.70 7.72 -9.06
CA GLY A 136 24.71 7.29 -10.03
C GLY A 136 24.77 5.77 -10.23
N ASN A 137 24.35 5.00 -9.21
CA ASN A 137 24.32 3.54 -9.27
C ASN A 137 22.92 2.96 -9.53
N THR A 138 21.86 3.76 -9.54
CA THR A 138 20.49 3.26 -9.67
C THR A 138 19.97 3.44 -11.09
N ALA A 139 19.61 2.33 -11.73
CA ALA A 139 19.03 2.31 -13.07
C ALA A 139 17.51 2.10 -13.05
N PHE A 140 17.02 1.24 -12.14
CA PHE A 140 15.59 0.94 -12.04
C PHE A 140 15.14 0.96 -10.58
N VAL A 141 13.92 1.42 -10.36
CA VAL A 141 13.24 1.34 -9.08
C VAL A 141 12.01 0.46 -9.25
N VAL A 142 11.88 -0.54 -8.38
CA VAL A 142 10.82 -1.55 -8.42
C VAL A 142 9.99 -1.44 -7.14
N LEU A 143 8.69 -1.31 -7.30
CA LEU A 143 7.69 -1.33 -6.26
C LEU A 143 7.16 -2.76 -6.10
N PHE A 144 7.33 -3.32 -4.89
CA PHE A 144 6.73 -4.58 -4.49
C PHE A 144 5.50 -4.28 -3.63
N VAL A 145 4.33 -4.79 -4.01
CA VAL A 145 3.06 -4.57 -3.31
C VAL A 145 2.30 -5.88 -3.10
N ARG A 146 1.54 -5.98 -2.01
CA ARG A 146 0.60 -7.07 -1.75
C ARG A 146 -0.56 -6.63 -0.85
N PHE A 147 -1.64 -7.38 -0.88
CA PHE A 147 -2.76 -7.21 0.05
C PHE A 147 -2.52 -7.97 1.36
N LYS A 148 -3.06 -7.44 2.44
CA LYS A 148 -3.17 -8.09 3.76
C LYS A 148 -4.56 -7.85 4.33
N SER A 149 -5.33 -8.92 4.50
CA SER A 149 -6.68 -8.86 5.06
C SER A 149 -6.66 -8.23 6.46
N LYS A 150 -7.53 -7.24 6.70
CA LYS A 150 -7.67 -6.64 8.03
C LYS A 150 -8.30 -7.60 9.04
N GLN A 151 -9.10 -8.54 8.56
CA GLN A 151 -9.86 -9.47 9.39
C GLN A 151 -9.05 -10.72 9.75
N THR A 152 -8.42 -11.34 8.75
CA THR A 152 -7.75 -12.64 8.93
C THR A 152 -6.24 -12.54 9.00
N GLY A 153 -5.65 -11.40 8.61
CA GLY A 153 -4.19 -11.26 8.45
C GLY A 153 -3.61 -12.04 7.27
N ALA A 154 -4.44 -12.73 6.47
CA ALA A 154 -4.00 -13.43 5.26
C ALA A 154 -3.38 -12.45 4.26
N THR A 155 -2.38 -12.89 3.50
CA THR A 155 -1.66 -12.03 2.54
C THR A 155 -1.74 -12.59 1.12
N SER A 156 -1.77 -11.71 0.13
CA SER A 156 -1.64 -12.11 -1.28
C SER A 156 -0.18 -12.36 -1.67
N GLU A 157 0.03 -12.91 -2.87
CA GLU A 157 1.35 -12.90 -3.50
C GLU A 157 1.86 -11.47 -3.71
N TRP A 158 3.19 -11.32 -3.69
CA TRP A 158 3.84 -10.08 -4.09
C TRP A 158 3.66 -9.82 -5.59
N THR A 159 3.31 -8.58 -5.91
CA THR A 159 3.30 -8.03 -7.27
C THR A 159 4.50 -7.11 -7.43
N SER A 160 5.23 -7.22 -8.54
CA SER A 160 6.41 -6.41 -8.86
C SER A 160 6.06 -5.44 -9.98
N ILE A 161 6.29 -4.14 -9.74
CA ILE A 161 5.90 -3.06 -10.65
C ILE A 161 7.09 -2.11 -10.83
N GLY A 162 7.46 -1.80 -12.07
CA GLY A 162 8.52 -0.83 -12.37
C GLY A 162 8.03 0.60 -12.17
N MET A 163 8.74 1.40 -11.37
CA MET A 163 8.44 2.83 -11.18
C MET A 163 9.07 3.67 -12.30
N GLN A 164 8.39 4.74 -12.70
CA GLN A 164 8.84 5.64 -13.77
C GLN A 164 9.58 6.87 -13.21
N PRO A 165 10.61 7.41 -13.88
CA PRO A 165 11.24 8.66 -13.48
C PRO A 165 10.25 9.83 -13.46
N ALA A 166 10.20 10.60 -12.38
CA ALA A 166 9.21 11.66 -12.15
C ALA A 166 9.68 13.06 -12.60
N GLY A 167 10.54 13.14 -13.62
CA GLY A 167 11.08 14.40 -14.17
C GLY A 167 12.23 15.03 -13.37
N THR A 168 12.25 14.86 -12.05
CA THR A 168 13.37 15.29 -11.19
C THR A 168 14.38 14.15 -11.04
N ILE A 169 15.67 14.48 -11.11
CA ILE A 169 16.76 13.49 -10.98
C ILE A 169 16.64 12.74 -9.65
N GLY A 170 16.65 11.41 -9.71
CA GLY A 170 16.55 10.55 -8.52
C GLY A 170 15.14 10.33 -7.98
N PHE A 171 14.12 10.96 -8.58
CA PHE A 171 12.72 10.73 -8.21
C PHE A 171 12.07 9.74 -9.15
N TYR A 172 11.39 8.77 -8.55
CA TYR A 172 10.60 7.77 -9.24
C TYR A 172 9.17 7.79 -8.69
N SER A 173 8.20 7.52 -9.56
CA SER A 173 6.80 7.44 -9.16
C SER A 173 6.06 6.35 -9.91
N HIS A 174 5.04 5.79 -9.26
CA HIS A 174 4.06 4.91 -9.88
C HIS A 174 2.67 5.27 -9.37
N GLU A 175 1.68 5.27 -10.25
CA GLU A 175 0.27 5.40 -9.88
C GLU A 175 -0.30 3.99 -9.71
N LEU A 176 -0.50 3.58 -8.46
CA LEU A 176 -0.91 2.23 -8.12
C LEU A 176 -2.42 2.09 -8.24
N PHE A 177 -2.85 1.15 -9.08
CA PHE A 177 -4.26 0.76 -9.20
C PHE A 177 -4.50 -0.62 -8.56
N PRO A 178 -5.67 -0.87 -7.94
CA PRO A 178 -5.98 -2.18 -7.35
C PRO A 178 -5.88 -3.33 -8.36
N LEU A 179 -6.23 -3.08 -9.63
CA LEU A 179 -6.26 -4.08 -10.71
C LEU A 179 -4.85 -4.55 -11.14
N GLU A 180 -3.80 -3.80 -10.82
CA GLU A 180 -2.42 -4.21 -11.11
C GLU A 180 -1.92 -5.25 -10.11
N MET A 181 -2.56 -5.34 -8.94
CA MET A 181 -2.14 -6.20 -7.84
C MET A 181 -2.78 -7.59 -7.92
N LYS A 182 -1.97 -8.62 -7.67
CA LYS A 182 -2.44 -10.01 -7.60
C LYS A 182 -3.41 -10.23 -6.44
N GLY A 183 -4.45 -11.02 -6.72
CA GLY A 183 -5.38 -11.49 -5.69
C GLY A 183 -6.48 -10.51 -5.29
N LEU A 184 -6.71 -9.43 -6.04
CA LEU A 184 -7.71 -8.39 -5.76
C LEU A 184 -9.10 -8.93 -5.38
N ASP A 185 -9.54 -10.05 -5.97
CA ASP A 185 -10.87 -10.62 -5.73
C ASP A 185 -11.00 -11.31 -4.36
N ALA A 186 -9.89 -11.63 -3.70
CA ALA A 186 -9.89 -12.26 -2.39
C ALA A 186 -9.91 -11.25 -1.22
N PHE A 187 -9.89 -9.95 -1.50
CA PHE A 187 -9.78 -8.89 -0.49
C PHE A 187 -10.79 -7.77 -0.72
N GLU A 188 -11.77 -7.66 0.18
CA GLU A 188 -12.77 -6.56 0.20
C GLU A 188 -12.26 -5.35 1.01
N ASN A 189 -11.67 -5.62 2.18
CA ASN A 189 -11.07 -4.61 3.05
C ASN A 189 -9.70 -5.09 3.52
N ALA A 190 -8.65 -4.46 2.99
CA ALA A 190 -7.28 -4.89 3.22
C ALA A 190 -6.35 -3.71 3.46
N TRP A 191 -5.30 -3.97 4.23
CA TRP A 191 -4.09 -3.16 4.17
C TRP A 191 -3.33 -3.48 2.90
N VAL A 192 -2.66 -2.49 2.33
CA VAL A 192 -1.67 -2.68 1.28
C VAL A 192 -0.30 -2.58 1.92
N GLU A 193 0.43 -3.69 1.87
CA GLU A 193 1.84 -3.73 2.26
C GLU A 193 2.69 -3.45 1.03
N TYR A 194 3.68 -2.57 1.18
CA TYR A 194 4.59 -2.24 0.07
C TYR A 194 6.04 -2.08 0.50
N GLN A 195 6.95 -2.30 -0.45
CA GLN A 195 8.40 -2.15 -0.31
C GLN A 195 8.95 -1.61 -1.63
N VAL A 196 9.97 -0.75 -1.56
CA VAL A 196 10.63 -0.20 -2.75
C VAL A 196 12.08 -0.69 -2.79
N VAL A 197 12.53 -1.09 -3.99
CA VAL A 197 13.88 -1.61 -4.24
C VAL A 197 14.53 -0.86 -5.40
N ALA A 198 15.73 -0.33 -5.16
CA ALA A 198 16.56 0.31 -6.17
C ALA A 198 17.57 -0.71 -6.72
N THR A 199 17.74 -0.77 -8.04
CA THR A 199 18.60 -1.75 -8.71
C THR A 199 19.50 -1.12 -9.77
N LYS A 200 20.65 -1.75 -9.99
CA LYS A 200 21.61 -1.47 -11.07
C LYS A 200 21.12 -2.00 -12.42
N PRO A 201 21.77 -1.63 -13.54
CA PRO A 201 21.46 -2.19 -14.86
C PRO A 201 21.56 -3.72 -14.93
N ASN A 202 22.38 -4.34 -14.08
CA ASN A 202 22.53 -5.80 -13.97
C ASN A 202 21.59 -6.44 -12.93
N SER A 203 20.52 -5.73 -12.56
CA SER A 203 19.54 -6.15 -11.56
C SER A 203 20.11 -6.37 -10.15
N LYS A 204 21.33 -5.90 -9.87
CA LYS A 204 21.90 -5.94 -8.52
C LYS A 204 21.24 -4.88 -7.64
N GLU A 205 20.78 -5.28 -6.46
CA GLU A 205 20.20 -4.39 -5.46
C GLU A 205 21.22 -3.33 -4.99
N VAL A 206 20.76 -2.08 -4.95
CA VAL A 206 21.48 -0.90 -4.42
C VAL A 206 20.90 -0.48 -3.08
N GLY A 207 19.59 -0.66 -2.90
CA GLY A 207 18.90 -0.37 -1.66
C GLY A 207 17.49 -0.92 -1.64
N ARG A 208 16.95 -1.06 -0.43
CA ARG A 208 15.65 -1.65 -0.15
C ARG A 208 15.07 -1.05 1.12
N THR A 209 13.83 -0.59 1.04
CA THR A 209 13.10 -0.14 2.24
C THR A 209 12.67 -1.32 3.11
N GLY A 210 12.27 -1.08 4.35
CA GLY A 210 11.42 -2.00 5.09
C GLY A 210 10.04 -2.12 4.43
N ILE A 211 9.23 -3.02 4.96
CA ILE A 211 7.84 -3.16 4.52
C ILE A 211 7.01 -2.08 5.23
N PHE A 212 6.37 -1.23 4.45
CA PHE A 212 5.36 -0.32 4.95
C PHE A 212 4.05 -1.09 5.12
N SER A 213 3.61 -1.27 6.36
CA SER A 213 2.32 -1.88 6.71
C SER A 213 1.39 -0.80 7.26
N GLU A 214 0.08 -1.00 7.11
CA GLU A 214 -0.97 -0.17 7.75
C GLU A 214 -0.97 1.32 7.38
N ARG A 215 -0.28 1.71 6.31
CA ARG A 215 -0.27 3.10 5.79
C ARG A 215 -1.20 3.33 4.61
N LEU A 216 -1.61 2.26 3.95
CA LEU A 216 -2.42 2.30 2.75
C LEU A 216 -3.54 1.26 2.88
N THR A 217 -4.78 1.66 2.63
CA THR A 217 -5.97 0.82 2.73
C THR A 217 -6.66 0.68 1.38
N LEU A 218 -7.01 -0.55 1.03
CA LEU A 218 -8.00 -0.85 0.00
C LEU A 218 -9.38 -1.00 0.67
N LEU A 219 -10.37 -0.26 0.16
CA LEU A 219 -11.78 -0.41 0.53
C LEU A 219 -12.63 -0.81 -0.68
N GLU A 220 -13.68 -1.58 -0.44
CA GLU A 220 -14.70 -1.83 -1.44
C GLU A 220 -15.60 -0.60 -1.61
N CYS A 221 -15.89 -0.25 -2.87
CA CYS A 221 -16.85 0.79 -3.17
C CYS A 221 -18.27 0.28 -2.97
N VAL A 222 -18.89 0.65 -1.84
CA VAL A 222 -20.31 0.40 -1.61
C VAL A 222 -21.09 1.61 -2.11
N LEU A 223 -21.80 1.45 -3.22
CA LEU A 223 -22.78 2.46 -3.65
C LEU A 223 -23.79 2.61 -2.52
N THR A 224 -23.79 3.78 -1.86
CA THR A 224 -24.87 4.11 -0.93
C THR A 224 -26.14 4.12 -1.77
N PRO A 225 -27.15 3.28 -1.46
CA PRO A 225 -28.35 3.23 -2.27
C PRO A 225 -28.92 4.64 -2.33
N THR A 226 -29.01 5.19 -3.54
CA THR A 226 -29.69 6.47 -3.73
C THR A 226 -31.07 6.31 -3.11
N PRO A 227 -31.46 7.17 -2.14
CA PRO A 227 -32.76 7.04 -1.52
C PRO A 227 -33.80 7.04 -2.64
N SER A 228 -34.50 5.92 -2.77
CA SER A 228 -35.56 5.78 -3.76
C SER A 228 -36.49 7.00 -3.60
N PRO A 229 -36.87 7.71 -4.68
CA PRO A 229 -37.70 8.90 -4.55
C PRO A 229 -38.92 8.50 -3.74
N SER A 230 -39.03 9.07 -2.52
CA SER A 230 -40.19 8.84 -1.68
C SER A 230 -41.39 9.30 -2.48
N ILE A 231 -42.18 8.33 -2.95
CA ILE A 231 -43.50 8.56 -3.52
C ILE A 231 -44.33 9.13 -2.38
N THR A 232 -44.23 10.45 -2.20
CA THR A 232 -45.13 11.19 -1.35
C THR A 232 -46.50 11.02 -1.97
N PRO A 233 -47.44 10.33 -1.30
CA PRO A 233 -48.76 10.14 -1.86
C PRO A 233 -49.37 11.52 -2.07
N THR A 234 -49.64 11.87 -3.32
CA THR A 234 -50.43 13.05 -3.65
C THR A 234 -51.83 12.83 -3.08
N VAL A 235 -52.11 13.48 -1.95
CA VAL A 235 -53.46 13.53 -1.40
C VAL A 235 -54.28 14.39 -2.35
N LEU A 236 -55.16 13.74 -3.13
CA LEU A 236 -56.22 14.42 -3.87
C LEU A 236 -57.16 15.06 -2.86
N VAL A 237 -57.16 16.39 -2.83
CA VAL A 237 -58.13 17.17 -2.06
C VAL A 237 -59.49 17.04 -2.75
N PRO A 238 -60.57 16.71 -2.01
CA PRO A 238 -61.92 16.51 -2.55
C PRO A 238 -62.58 17.79 -3.07
#